data_AF-A0A533WAL4-F1
#
_entry.id   AF-A0A533WAL4-F1
#
_cell.length_a   1.000
_cell.length_b   1.000
_cell.length_c   1.000
_cell.angle_alpha   90.00
_cell.angle_beta   90.00
_cell.angle_gamma   90.00
#
_symmetry.space_group_name_H-M   'P 1'
#
loop_
_entity.id
_entity.type
_entity.pdbx_description
1 polymer ?
#
loop_
_entity_poly.entity_id
_entity_poly.type
_entity_poly.pdbx_seq_one_letter_code
_entity_poly.pdbx_strand_id
1 'polypeptide(L)'
;MEDELKEISDDLKDAEILLKRLVGSGSGGGPPEEKKVWLVYLSVEKSVALLKLYLSIESPGLFVTIKSGSTEWAVSLARASQALADGRRLLEEGRLEDALETLRTSRNCLRVFLRDRRKLRLRALRAANRIGR
;
A
#
# COMPACT_ATOMS: atom_id res chain seq x y z
N MET A 1 19.54 -4.95 -16.28
CA MET A 1 19.73 -4.84 -14.82
C MET A 1 19.49 -3.42 -14.33
N GLU A 2 20.21 -2.40 -14.81
CA GLU A 2 19.88 -1.00 -14.48
C GLU A 2 18.46 -0.61 -14.95
N ASP A 3 18.04 -1.12 -16.11
CA ASP A 3 16.70 -0.86 -16.64
C ASP A 3 15.57 -1.38 -15.74
N GLU A 4 15.78 -2.52 -15.06
CA GLU A 4 14.79 -3.11 -14.16
C GLU A 4 14.67 -2.31 -12.86
N LEU A 5 15.80 -1.88 -12.28
CA LEU A 5 15.80 -1.02 -11.09
C LEU A 5 15.21 0.36 -11.41
N LYS A 6 15.43 0.86 -12.63
CA LYS A 6 14.81 2.09 -13.12
C LYS A 6 13.29 1.94 -13.25
N GLU A 7 12.81 0.86 -13.85
CA GLU A 7 11.37 0.55 -13.92
C GLU A 7 10.74 0.49 -12.52
N ILE A 8 11.38 -0.20 -11.57
CA ILE A 8 10.92 -0.26 -10.18
C ILE A 8 10.87 1.15 -9.58
N SER A 9 11.90 1.97 -9.78
CA SER A 9 11.95 3.33 -9.25
C SER A 9 10.83 4.22 -9.81
N ASP A 10 10.59 4.17 -11.12
CA ASP A 10 9.56 4.95 -11.79
C ASP A 10 8.15 4.54 -11.31
N ASP A 11 7.89 3.22 -11.21
CA ASP A 11 6.63 2.69 -10.66
C ASP A 11 6.38 3.16 -9.21
N LEU A 12 7.42 3.14 -8.37
CA LEU A 12 7.33 3.59 -6.98
C LEU A 12 7.12 5.09 -6.87
N LYS A 13 7.72 5.89 -7.75
CA LYS A 13 7.55 7.34 -7.79
C LYS A 13 6.11 7.73 -8.14
N ASP A 14 5.52 7.08 -9.14
CA ASP A 14 4.12 7.31 -9.52
C ASP A 14 3.17 6.88 -8.41
N ALA A 15 3.43 5.75 -7.78
CA ALA A 15 2.68 5.28 -6.61
C ALA A 15 2.79 6.26 -5.43
N GLU A 16 3.98 6.83 -5.18
CA GLU A 16 4.22 7.81 -4.11
C GLU A 16 3.43 9.09 -4.36
N ILE A 17 3.47 9.63 -5.58
CA ILE A 17 2.72 10.82 -5.97
C ILE A 17 1.21 10.59 -5.80
N LEU A 18 0.71 9.46 -6.28
CA LEU A 18 -0.70 9.12 -6.15
C LEU A 18 -1.11 8.97 -4.67
N LEU A 19 -0.33 8.24 -3.87
CA LEU A 19 -0.64 8.04 -2.46
C LEU A 19 -0.59 9.34 -1.65
N LYS A 20 0.41 10.20 -1.91
CA LYS A 20 0.49 11.54 -1.29
C LYS A 20 -0.73 12.39 -1.62
N ARG A 21 -1.21 12.35 -2.87
CA ARG A 21 -2.46 13.02 -3.24
C ARG A 21 -3.64 12.45 -2.47
N LEU A 22 -3.76 11.12 -2.31
CA LEU A 22 -4.86 10.51 -1.56
C LEU A 22 -4.84 10.85 -0.07
N VAL A 23 -3.65 10.94 0.54
CA VAL A 23 -3.48 11.36 1.93
C VAL A 23 -3.75 12.85 2.11
N GLY A 24 -3.21 13.70 1.22
CA GLY A 24 -3.36 15.16 1.27
C GLY A 24 -4.75 15.67 0.87
N SER A 25 -5.50 14.95 0.03
CA SER A 25 -6.89 15.28 -0.32
C SER A 25 -7.89 14.99 0.82
N GLY A 26 -7.42 14.42 1.93
CA GLY A 26 -8.25 14.03 3.08
C GLY A 26 -8.81 15.19 3.90
N SER A 27 -8.60 16.45 3.51
CA SER A 27 -9.21 17.61 4.18
C SER A 27 -10.74 17.72 3.96
N GLY A 28 -11.31 16.95 3.04
CA GLY A 28 -12.74 16.90 2.73
C GLY A 28 -13.46 15.62 3.19
N GLY A 29 -13.49 15.33 4.50
CA GLY A 29 -14.59 14.59 5.15
C GLY A 29 -14.78 13.08 4.85
N GLY A 30 -13.83 12.35 4.26
CA GLY A 30 -14.02 10.91 4.01
C GLY A 30 -12.78 10.11 3.62
N PRO A 31 -12.84 8.76 3.69
CA PRO A 31 -11.75 7.90 3.24
C PRO A 31 -11.54 8.03 1.73
N PRO A 32 -10.30 7.91 1.25
CA PRO A 32 -10.00 8.05 -0.17
C PRO A 32 -10.64 6.97 -1.03
N GLU A 33 -10.75 7.26 -2.33
CA GLU A 33 -11.31 6.35 -3.32
C GLU A 33 -10.56 5.01 -3.36
N GLU A 34 -11.26 3.92 -3.03
CA GLU A 34 -10.68 2.59 -2.89
C GLU A 34 -9.97 2.12 -4.17
N LYS A 35 -10.51 2.45 -5.34
CA LYS A 35 -9.91 2.12 -6.64
C LYS A 35 -8.51 2.71 -6.81
N LYS A 36 -8.29 3.95 -6.34
CA LYS A 36 -6.98 4.60 -6.42
C LYS A 36 -5.98 3.98 -5.44
N VAL A 37 -6.45 3.57 -4.25
CA VAL A 37 -5.61 2.83 -3.29
C VAL A 37 -5.21 1.46 -3.84
N TRP A 38 -6.10 0.78 -4.57
CA TRP A 38 -5.77 -0.45 -5.30
C TRP A 38 -4.65 -0.25 -6.32
N LEU A 39 -4.65 0.85 -7.08
CA LEU A 39 -3.58 1.13 -8.05
C LEU A 39 -2.23 1.26 -7.36
N VAL A 40 -2.15 2.03 -6.27
CA VAL A 40 -0.92 2.16 -5.46
C VAL A 40 -0.49 0.79 -4.93
N TYR A 41 -1.42 0.00 -4.39
CA TYR A 41 -1.13 -1.33 -3.88
C TYR A 41 -0.52 -2.25 -4.95
N LEU A 42 -1.08 -2.26 -6.16
CA LEU A 42 -0.60 -3.09 -7.26
C LEU A 42 0.79 -2.69 -7.73
N SER A 43 1.07 -1.37 -7.85
CA SER A 43 2.41 -0.88 -8.17
C SER A 43 3.43 -1.32 -7.12
N VAL A 44 3.13 -1.15 -5.83
CA VAL A 44 4.04 -1.57 -4.75
C VAL A 44 4.22 -3.10 -4.73
N GLU A 45 3.16 -3.89 -4.95
CA GLU A 45 3.27 -5.35 -5.02
C GLU A 45 4.15 -5.79 -6.20
N LYS A 46 3.98 -5.19 -7.37
CA LYS A 46 4.83 -5.44 -8.56
C LYS A 46 6.29 -5.13 -8.23
N SER A 47 6.57 -3.94 -7.68
CA SER A 47 7.93 -3.53 -7.29
C SER A 47 8.55 -4.49 -6.26
N VAL A 48 7.78 -4.93 -5.25
CA VAL A 48 8.24 -5.92 -4.27
C VAL A 48 8.55 -7.27 -4.93
N ALA A 49 7.72 -7.72 -5.87
CA ALA A 49 7.95 -8.97 -6.59
C ALA A 49 9.20 -8.92 -7.46
N LEU A 50 9.40 -7.83 -8.21
CA LEU A 50 10.59 -7.62 -9.04
C LEU A 50 11.85 -7.52 -8.19
N LEU A 51 11.82 -6.78 -7.08
CA LEU A 51 12.97 -6.65 -6.19
C LEU A 51 13.33 -7.97 -5.51
N LYS A 52 12.34 -8.79 -5.16
CA LYS A 52 12.58 -10.16 -4.69
C LYS A 52 13.26 -11.03 -5.76
N LEU A 53 12.83 -10.93 -7.02
CA LEU A 53 13.44 -11.66 -8.13
C LEU A 53 14.89 -11.23 -8.31
N TYR A 54 15.14 -9.92 -8.30
CA TYR A 54 16.49 -9.34 -8.38
C TYR A 54 17.42 -9.85 -7.27
N LEU A 55 16.91 -9.90 -6.04
CA LEU A 55 17.66 -10.37 -4.87
C LEU A 55 17.70 -11.90 -4.71
N SER A 56 17.08 -12.66 -5.62
CA SER A 56 16.93 -14.13 -5.51
C SER A 56 16.29 -14.57 -4.17
N ILE A 57 15.34 -13.79 -3.65
CA ILE A 57 14.64 -14.06 -2.39
C ILE A 57 13.32 -14.77 -2.67
N GLU A 58 13.19 -16.03 -2.25
CA GLU A 58 11.95 -16.79 -2.39
C GLU A 58 10.97 -16.58 -1.22
N SER A 59 11.44 -16.08 -0.07
CA SER A 59 10.67 -16.07 1.18
C SER A 59 9.30 -15.35 1.04
N PRO A 60 8.19 -15.99 1.46
CA PRO A 60 6.90 -15.31 1.50
C PRO A 60 6.99 -14.19 2.54
N GLY A 61 6.56 -12.97 2.16
CA GLY A 61 6.58 -11.85 3.09
C GLY A 61 5.63 -12.08 4.27
N LEU A 62 6.03 -11.63 5.46
CA LEU A 62 5.21 -11.78 6.67
C LEU A 62 3.93 -10.95 6.57
N PHE A 63 2.80 -11.58 6.89
CA PHE A 63 1.52 -10.90 7.02
C PHE A 63 1.43 -10.23 8.38
N VAL A 64 1.57 -8.90 8.38
CA VAL A 64 1.41 -8.12 9.62
C VAL A 64 -0.07 -7.99 9.96
N THR A 65 -0.44 -8.41 11.16
CA THR A 65 -1.76 -8.16 11.73
C THR A 65 -1.78 -6.77 12.32
N ILE A 66 -2.26 -5.80 11.54
CA ILE A 66 -2.56 -4.46 12.06
C ILE A 66 -3.98 -4.51 12.62
N LYS A 67 -4.16 -4.04 13.87
CA LYS A 67 -5.49 -3.83 14.48
C LYS A 67 -6.28 -2.86 13.58
N SER A 68 -7.60 -3.03 13.54
CA SER A 68 -8.48 -2.28 12.64
C SER A 68 -9.58 -1.55 13.40
N GLY A 69 -9.64 -0.23 13.28
CA GLY A 69 -10.64 0.69 13.83
C GLY A 69 -11.07 1.75 12.81
N SER A 70 -12.20 2.43 13.05
CA SER A 70 -12.85 3.32 12.06
C SER A 70 -12.03 4.58 11.68
N THR A 71 -11.08 4.99 12.52
CA THR A 71 -10.15 6.12 12.28
C THR A 71 -8.73 5.66 11.93
N GLU A 72 -8.45 4.36 11.96
CA GLU A 72 -7.10 3.81 11.75
C GLU A 72 -6.70 3.75 10.26
N TRP A 73 -7.65 4.03 9.34
CA TRP A 73 -7.37 4.06 7.91
C TRP A 73 -6.43 5.21 7.53
N ALA A 74 -6.59 6.38 8.14
CA ALA A 74 -5.74 7.54 7.88
C ALA A 74 -4.30 7.27 8.36
N VAL A 75 -4.17 6.67 9.54
CA VAL A 75 -2.88 6.22 10.09
C VAL A 75 -2.23 5.18 9.18
N SER A 76 -3.01 4.21 8.68
CA SER A 76 -2.50 3.18 7.78
C SER A 76 -1.99 3.76 6.46
N LEU A 77 -2.71 4.73 5.87
CA LEU A 77 -2.29 5.38 4.63
C LEU A 77 -1.11 6.32 4.84
N ALA A 78 -1.04 7.05 5.96
CA ALA A 78 0.10 7.87 6.31
C ALA A 78 1.37 7.02 6.49
N ARG A 79 1.26 5.89 7.19
CA ARG A 79 2.35 4.91 7.33
C ARG A 79 2.76 4.30 6.00
N ALA A 80 1.79 3.95 5.15
CA ALA A 80 2.07 3.46 3.81
C ALA A 80 2.82 4.50 2.96
N SER A 81 2.42 5.77 3.06
CA SER A 81 3.05 6.88 2.35
C SER A 81 4.48 7.11 2.80
N GLN A 82 4.73 7.10 4.12
CA GLN A 82 6.08 7.26 4.66
C GLN A 82 6.98 6.09 4.24
N ALA A 83 6.52 4.85 4.43
CA ALA A 83 7.27 3.66 4.04
C ALA A 83 7.53 3.58 2.53
N LEU A 84 6.59 4.05 1.69
CA LEU A 84 6.80 4.11 0.25
C LEU A 84 7.92 5.09 -0.13
N ALA A 85 7.90 6.29 0.47
CA ALA A 85 8.94 7.30 0.24
C ALA A 85 10.32 6.82 0.74
N ASP A 86 10.37 6.22 1.95
CA ASP A 86 11.61 5.67 2.50
C ASP A 86 12.14 4.50 1.66
N GLY A 87 11.25 3.60 1.22
CA GLY A 87 11.61 2.46 0.37
C GLY A 87 12.18 2.89 -0.99
N ARG A 88 11.59 3.93 -1.61
CA ARG A 88 12.12 4.51 -2.85
C ARG A 88 13.50 5.14 -2.63
N ARG A 89 13.68 5.90 -1.55
CA ARG A 89 15.00 6.48 -1.21
C ARG A 89 16.06 5.40 -1.03
N LEU A 90 15.75 4.33 -0.29
CA LEU A 90 16.67 3.21 -0.09
C LEU A 90 17.02 2.50 -1.41
N LEU A 91 16.07 2.39 -2.33
CA LEU A 91 16.32 1.88 -3.68
C LEU A 91 17.32 2.76 -4.44
N GLU A 92 17.14 4.08 -4.41
CA GLU A 92 18.04 5.06 -5.04
C GLU A 92 19.46 5.05 -4.42
N GLU A 93 19.56 4.74 -3.12
CA GLU A 93 20.82 4.56 -2.39
C GLU A 93 21.49 3.19 -2.63
N GLY A 94 20.85 2.29 -3.40
CA GLY A 94 21.35 0.93 -3.64
C GLY A 94 21.20 -0.02 -2.45
N ARG A 95 20.45 0.36 -1.41
CA ARG A 95 20.18 -0.46 -0.22
C ARG A 95 18.97 -1.36 -0.44
N LEU A 96 19.11 -2.31 -1.35
CA LEU A 96 18.00 -3.07 -1.91
C LEU A 96 17.25 -3.94 -0.90
N GLU A 97 17.94 -4.58 0.04
CA GLU A 97 17.30 -5.40 1.08
C GLU A 97 16.45 -4.55 2.03
N ASP A 98 16.99 -3.40 2.46
CA ASP A 98 16.27 -2.44 3.30
C ASP A 98 15.07 -1.84 2.56
N ALA A 99 15.25 -1.54 1.27
CA ALA A 99 14.16 -1.09 0.40
C ALA A 99 13.04 -2.13 0.34
N LEU A 100 13.39 -3.41 0.17
CA LEU A 100 12.41 -4.50 0.13
C LEU A 100 11.60 -4.60 1.42
N GLU A 101 12.24 -4.58 2.59
CA GLU A 101 11.54 -4.64 3.89
C GLU A 101 10.64 -3.41 4.11
N THR A 102 11.11 -2.25 3.70
CA THR A 102 10.34 -1.00 3.81
C THR A 102 9.12 -1.00 2.87
N LEU A 103 9.28 -1.47 1.63
CA LEU A 103 8.18 -1.60 0.66
C LEU A 103 7.16 -2.66 1.09
N ARG A 104 7.61 -3.77 1.72
CA ARG A 104 6.72 -4.76 2.33
C ARG A 104 5.84 -4.14 3.41
N THR A 105 6.39 -3.20 4.18
CA THR A 105 5.63 -2.43 5.18
C THR A 105 4.56 -1.56 4.52
N SER A 106 4.92 -0.81 3.46
CA SER A 106 3.97 0.00 2.71
C SER A 106 2.82 -0.84 2.14
N ARG A 107 3.15 -1.93 1.44
CA ARG A 107 2.17 -2.91 0.91
C ARG A 107 1.24 -3.45 2.00
N ASN A 108 1.79 -3.84 3.16
CA ASN A 108 1.01 -4.40 4.25
C ASN A 108 -0.01 -3.39 4.81
N CYS A 109 0.38 -2.12 4.96
CA CYS A 109 -0.52 -1.04 5.36
C CYS A 109 -1.65 -0.80 4.35
N LEU A 110 -1.32 -0.76 3.05
CA LEU A 110 -2.31 -0.63 1.98
C LEU A 110 -3.31 -1.79 1.98
N ARG A 111 -2.82 -3.03 2.14
CA ARG A 111 -3.68 -4.21 2.21
C ARG A 111 -4.65 -4.16 3.39
N VAL A 112 -4.19 -3.70 4.55
CA VAL A 112 -5.05 -3.56 5.75
C VAL A 112 -6.17 -2.58 5.46
N PHE A 113 -5.85 -1.41 4.89
CA PHE A 113 -6.86 -0.44 4.46
C PHE A 113 -7.90 -1.09 3.53
N LEU A 114 -7.46 -1.76 2.46
CA LEU A 114 -8.35 -2.38 1.46
C LEU A 114 -9.23 -3.48 2.09
N ARG A 115 -8.66 -4.30 2.96
CA ARG A 115 -9.39 -5.34 3.71
C ARG A 115 -10.49 -4.72 4.57
N ASP A 116 -10.20 -3.63 5.26
CA ASP A 116 -11.14 -3.02 6.19
C ASP A 116 -12.26 -2.28 5.43
N ARG A 117 -11.93 -1.64 4.30
CA ARG A 117 -12.93 -1.10 3.34
C ARG A 117 -13.89 -2.19 2.86
N ARG A 118 -13.37 -3.34 2.43
CA ARG A 118 -14.20 -4.48 2.02
C ARG A 118 -15.10 -4.98 3.15
N LYS A 119 -14.58 -5.09 4.38
CA LYS A 119 -15.38 -5.50 5.55
C LYS A 119 -16.52 -4.53 5.84
N LEU A 120 -16.27 -3.22 5.80
CA LEU A 120 -17.30 -2.20 5.99
C LEU A 120 -18.40 -2.30 4.93
N ARG A 121 -18.03 -2.44 3.65
CA ARG A 121 -18.99 -2.65 2.56
C ARG A 121 -19.86 -3.90 2.78
N LEU A 122 -19.25 -5.02 3.15
CA LEU A 122 -19.99 -6.25 3.42
C LEU A 122 -20.91 -6.13 4.64
N ARG A 123 -20.51 -5.39 5.68
CA ARG A 123 -21.37 -5.10 6.84
C ARG A 123 -22.58 -4.24 6.44
N ALA A 124 -22.37 -3.19 5.64
CA ALA A 124 -23.44 -2.34 5.15
C ALA A 124 -24.45 -3.12 4.28
N LEU A 125 -23.97 -3.97 3.36
CA LEU A 125 -24.83 -4.84 2.55
C LEU A 125 -25.66 -5.81 3.40
N ARG A 126 -25.05 -6.42 4.42
CA ARG A 126 -25.76 -7.31 5.34
C ARG A 126 -26.82 -6.58 6.17
N ALA A 127 -26.54 -5.33 6.58
CA ALA A 127 -27.49 -4.51 7.32
C ALA A 127 -28.69 -4.11 6.43
N ALA A 128 -28.44 -3.69 5.19
CA ALA A 128 -29.50 -3.36 4.22
C ALA A 128 -30.43 -4.56 3.96
N ASN A 129 -29.86 -5.76 3.78
CA ASN A 129 -30.63 -6.98 3.56
C ASN A 129 -31.46 -7.43 4.78
N ARG A 130 -31.17 -6.93 5.98
CA ARG A 130 -31.96 -7.21 7.20
C ARG A 130 -33.16 -6.27 7.35
N ILE A 131 -33.12 -5.08 6.76
CA ILE A 131 -34.19 -4.07 6.84
C ILE A 131 -35.23 -4.30 5.72
N GLY A 132 -34.83 -4.92 4.61
CA GLY A 132 -35.72 -5.30 3.50
C GLY A 132 -36.45 -6.64 3.67
N ARG A 133 -36.48 -7.21 4.89
CA ARG A 133 -37.28 -8.38 5.28
C ARG A 133 -38.19 -7.98 6.43
#